data_AF-A0A316DBE8-F1
#
_entry.id   AF-A0A316DBE8-F1
#
_cell.length_a   1.000
_cell.length_b   1.000
_cell.length_c   1.000
_cell.angle_alpha   90.00
_cell.angle_beta   90.00
_cell.angle_gamma   90.00
#
_symmetry.space_group_name_H-M   'P 1'
#
loop_
_entity.id
_entity.type
_entity.pdbx_description
1 polymer ?
#
loop_
_entity_poly.entity_id
_entity_poly.type
_entity_poly.pdbx_seq_one_letter_code
_entity_poly.pdbx_strand_id
1 'polypeptide(L)' 'MTHHRIQRDKTYTLFELSDRTGMRVAELQELVHRGKLASHYTDDTEVVNGKDFLEFAENIEQEHEDFQHYQ' A
#
# COMPACT_ATOMS: atom_id res chain seq x y z
N MET A 1 9.07 12.62 15.40
CA MET A 1 8.74 11.39 14.67
C MET A 1 8.53 11.79 13.22
N THR A 2 9.47 11.45 12.34
CA THR A 2 9.45 11.87 10.94
C THR A 2 8.44 11.00 10.19
N HIS A 3 7.28 11.56 9.86
CA HIS A 3 6.31 10.94 8.96
C HIS A 3 6.94 10.87 7.56
N HIS A 4 7.64 9.79 7.25
CA HIS A 4 8.20 9.61 5.92
C HIS A 4 7.10 9.13 4.97
N ARG A 5 6.41 10.10 4.35
CA ARG A 5 5.40 9.86 3.31
C ARG A 5 5.94 8.93 2.21
N ILE A 6 5.09 8.02 1.74
CA ILE A 6 5.37 7.17 0.57
C ILE A 6 5.59 8.07 -0.67
N GLN A 7 6.63 7.78 -1.44
CA GLN A 7 6.98 8.51 -2.67
C GLN A 7 6.58 7.69 -3.89
N ARG A 8 5.96 8.33 -4.89
CA ARG A 8 5.40 7.65 -6.08
C ARG A 8 6.45 6.96 -6.95
N ASP A 9 7.68 7.43 -6.93
CA ASP A 9 8.79 6.99 -7.79
C ASP A 9 9.74 6.00 -7.12
N LYS A 10 9.39 5.49 -5.93
CA LYS A 10 10.21 4.56 -5.16
C LYS A 10 9.52 3.22 -4.97
N THR A 11 10.32 2.19 -4.80
CA THR A 11 9.88 0.85 -4.38
C THR A 11 10.15 0.65 -2.90
N TYR A 12 9.27 -0.10 -2.25
CA TYR A 12 9.36 -0.39 -0.82
C TYR A 12 9.09 -1.87 -0.57
N THR A 13 9.83 -2.47 0.35
CA THR A 13 9.47 -3.77 0.91
C THR A 13 8.19 -3.67 1.74
N LEU A 14 7.53 -4.80 2.01
CA LEU A 14 6.36 -4.83 2.88
C LEU A 14 6.68 -4.33 4.31
N PHE A 15 7.90 -4.57 4.79
CA PHE A 15 8.37 -4.06 6.08
C PHE A 15 8.52 -2.53 6.08
N GLU A 16 9.10 -1.95 5.03
CA GLU A 16 9.24 -0.49 4.92
C GLU A 16 7.89 0.20 4.78
N LEU A 17 6.95 -0.40 4.03
CA LEU A 17 5.58 0.11 3.96
C LEU A 17 4.93 0.08 5.35
N SER A 18 5.05 -1.05 6.07
CA SER A 18 4.50 -1.20 7.42
C SER A 18 5.02 -0.13 8.39
N ASP A 19 6.33 0.13 8.39
CA ASP A 19 6.95 1.15 9.24
C ASP A 19 6.46 2.57 8.92
N ARG A 20 6.23 2.87 7.63
CA ARG A 20 5.85 4.22 7.16
C ARG A 20 4.36 4.51 7.29
N THR A 21 3.51 3.51 7.10
CA THR A 21 2.05 3.68 7.05
C THR A 21 1.36 3.23 8.34
N GLY A 22 2.04 2.43 9.17
CA GLY A 22 1.47 1.80 10.36
C GLY A 22 0.60 0.57 10.05
N MET A 23 0.44 0.19 8.78
CA MET A 23 -0.24 -1.05 8.40
C MET A 23 0.58 -2.26 8.84
N ARG A 24 -0.06 -3.38 9.17
CA ARG A 24 0.68 -4.60 9.53
C ARG A 24 1.24 -5.25 8.27
N VAL A 25 2.45 -5.80 8.36
CA VAL A 25 3.07 -6.59 7.28
C VAL A 25 2.13 -7.70 6.79
N ALA A 26 1.44 -8.39 7.71
CA ALA A 26 0.48 -9.44 7.36
C ALA A 26 -0.70 -8.94 6.51
N GLU A 27 -1.20 -7.72 6.77
CA GLU A 27 -2.28 -7.11 5.98
C GLU A 27 -1.77 -6.74 4.59
N LEU A 28 -0.59 -6.14 4.50
CA LEU A 28 0.06 -5.82 3.22
C LEU A 28 0.32 -7.08 2.39
N GLN A 29 0.80 -8.16 3.03
CA GLN A 29 1.05 -9.43 2.36
C GLN A 29 -0.25 -10.09 1.87
N GLU A 30 -1.33 -9.99 2.65
CA GLU A 30 -2.64 -10.45 2.22
C GLU A 30 -3.17 -9.67 1.01
N LEU A 31 -2.98 -8.35 0.97
CA LEU A 31 -3.37 -7.52 -0.17
C LEU A 31 -2.63 -7.92 -1.44
N VAL A 32 -1.33 -8.19 -1.33
CA VAL A 32 -0.51 -8.68 -2.44
C VAL A 32 -0.96 -10.08 -2.88
N HIS A 33 -1.10 -11.03 -1.96
CA HIS A 33 -1.55 -12.40 -2.28
C HIS A 33 -2.95 -12.44 -2.93
N ARG A 34 -3.84 -11.53 -2.53
CA ARG A 34 -5.19 -11.40 -3.13
C ARG A 34 -5.19 -10.63 -4.46
N GLY A 35 -4.04 -10.15 -4.93
CA GLY A 35 -3.90 -9.37 -6.16
C GLY A 35 -4.49 -7.96 -6.07
N LYS A 36 -4.74 -7.45 -4.87
CA LYS A 36 -5.26 -6.08 -4.63
C LYS A 36 -4.16 -5.03 -4.64
N LEU A 37 -2.93 -5.42 -4.32
CA LEU A 37 -1.75 -4.57 -4.34
C LEU A 37 -0.69 -5.21 -5.24
N ALA A 38 -0.21 -4.48 -6.24
CA ALA A 38 0.81 -4.99 -7.14
C ALA A 38 2.17 -5.09 -6.42
N SER A 39 2.83 -6.24 -6.56
CA SER A 39 4.21 -6.44 -6.12
C SER A 39 5.08 -6.95 -7.27
N HIS A 40 6.39 -6.74 -7.14
CA HIS A 40 7.41 -7.22 -8.07
C HIS A 40 8.60 -7.74 -7.27
N TYR A 41 9.36 -8.66 -7.86
CA TYR A 41 10.59 -9.16 -7.25
C TYR A 41 11.80 -8.45 -7.86
N THR A 42 12.67 -7.93 -6.99
CA THR A 42 13.99 -7.38 -7.35
C THR A 42 15.04 -8.05 -6.46
N ASP A 43 16.03 -8.72 -7.06
CA ASP A 43 17.08 -9.45 -6.33
C ASP A 43 16.50 -10.35 -5.21
N ASP A 44 15.53 -11.20 -5.56
CA ASP A 44 14.80 -12.11 -4.66
C ASP A 44 14.01 -11.43 -3.53
N THR A 45 13.87 -10.11 -3.57
CA THR A 45 13.10 -9.34 -2.59
C THR A 45 11.79 -8.86 -3.19
N GLU A 46 10.67 -9.17 -2.52
CA GLU A 46 9.35 -8.67 -2.91
C GLU A 46 9.20 -7.19 -2.51
N VAL A 47 8.95 -6.35 -3.51
CA VAL A 47 8.78 -4.91 -3.37
C VAL A 47 7.50 -4.45 -4.03
N VAL A 48 6.94 -3.37 -3.51
CA VAL A 48 5.74 -2.69 -4.00
C VAL A 48 6.15 -1.31 -4.51
N ASN A 49 5.63 -0.91 -5.67
CA ASN A 49 5.82 0.44 -6.16
C ASN A 49 4.99 1.43 -5.33
N GLY A 50 5.60 2.52 -4.88
CA GLY A 50 4.93 3.55 -4.09
C GLY A 50 3.76 4.20 -4.83
N LYS A 51 3.81 4.29 -6.17
CA LYS A 51 2.67 4.71 -7.00
C LYS A 51 1.47 3.78 -6.80
N ASP A 52 1.68 2.48 -6.96
CA ASP A 52 0.60 1.48 -6.91
C ASP A 52 0.00 1.41 -5.50
N PHE A 53 0.84 1.54 -4.47
CA PHE A 53 0.37 1.63 -3.09
C PHE A 53 -0.50 2.88 -2.84
N LEU A 54 -0.09 4.04 -3.36
CA LEU A 54 -0.86 5.28 -3.19
C LEU A 54 -2.17 5.23 -3.96
N GLU A 55 -2.18 4.70 -5.19
CA GLU A 55 -3.41 4.53 -5.98
C GLU A 55 -4.38 3.55 -5.30
N PHE A 56 -3.86 2.48 -4.69
CA PHE A 56 -4.66 1.58 -3.86
C PHE A 56 -5.25 2.29 -2.63
N ALA A 57 -4.46 3.08 -1.91
CA ALA A 57 -4.93 3.81 -0.73
C ALA A 57 -6.02 4.83 -1.08
N GLU A 58 -5.84 5.58 -2.17
CA GLU A 58 -6.83 6.53 -2.69
C GLU A 58 -8.16 5.82 -3.06
N ASN A 59 -8.08 4.63 -3.66
CA ASN A 59 -9.29 3.84 -3.99
C ASN A 59 -10.05 3.35 -2.76
N ILE A 60 -9.36 2.96 -1.68
CA ILE A 60 -10.02 2.57 -0.42
C ILE A 60 -10.76 3.76 0.19
N GLU A 61 -10.13 4.94 0.21
CA GLU A 61 -10.77 6.14 0.77
C GLU A 61 -12.03 6.52 -0.03
N GLN A 62 -11.98 6.42 -1.36
CA GLN A 62 -13.13 6.69 -2.23
C GLN A 62 -14.26 5.67 -2.06
N GLU A 63 -13.96 4.37 -1.95
CA GLU A 63 -14.99 3.36 -1.66
C GLU A 63 -15.69 3.64 -0.32
N HIS A 64 -14.97 4.15 0.69
CA HIS A 64 -15.55 4.52 1.98
C HIS A 64 -16.43 5.78 1.93
N GLU A 65 -16.15 6.74 1.05
CA GLU A 65 -16.98 7.95 0.89
C GLU A 65 -18.30 7.68 0.15
N ASP A 66 -18.30 6.83 -0.88
CA ASP A 66 -19.52 6.54 -1.65
C ASP A 66 -20.60 5.81 -0.83
N PHE A 67 -20.24 5.06 0.22
CA PHE A 67 -21.22 4.44 1.12
C PHE A 67 -21.92 5.44 2.07
N GLN A 68 -21.34 6.62 2.32
CA GLN A 68 -21.92 7.62 3.23
C GLN A 68 -22.95 8.53 2.55
N HIS A 69 -22.97 8.60 1.22
CA HIS A 69 -23.84 9.54 0.47
C HIS A 69 -25.24 8.97 0.15
N TYR A 70 -25.52 7.73 0.55
CA TYR A 70 -26.80 7.03 0.34
C TYR A 70 -27.60 6.79 1.64
N GLN A 71 -27.31 7.51 2.74
CA GLN A 71 -28.11 7.47 3.97
C GLN A 71 -28.99 8.71 4.17
#